data_AF-A0A0F8XJ60-F1
#
_entry.id   AF-A0A0F8XJ60-F1
#
_cell.length_a   1.000
_cell.length_b   1.000
_cell.length_c   1.000
_cell.angle_alpha   90.00
_cell.angle_beta   90.00
_cell.angle_gamma   90.00
#
_symmetry.space_group_name_H-M   'P 1'
#
loop_
_entity.id
_entity.type
_entity.pdbx_description
1 polymer ?
#
loop_
_entity_poly.entity_id
_entity_poly.type
_entity_poly.pdbx_seq_one_letter_code
_entity_poly.pdbx_strand_id
1 'polypeptide(L)'
;MAVQREKTVEDIRTKYHDISFCLNERSRRMWAATEAKSFGRGGITVVSKGTGIDPKTIRKGLLELDEKQRAPANRIRRTGGGRKKLTKTHNNLLDDLESLVEPDSRGDPESPLRWTSKSTYKLSEELKSEGYNVCQRTVCSLLADLDYSLQSNKKTKEGTNHPDRDAQFQYIYKRVKYFQSHNNPVISVDTKKKENIGEFKNVGREYRKQGTPIKVNGHDFPDKNLGKVSPYGVYDVSKNKGWVNIGISADTAEFAVHSIRCWWYIMGKNTYPRARELLITADCGGSNGHRVRRWKVELQKLATELESKISVCHFPPGTSKWNKIEHKMFSYITKNWRGRPLIT
;
A
#
# COMPACT_ATOMS: atom_id res chain seq x y z
N MET A 1 12.46 57.87 -48.25
CA MET A 1 11.85 56.55 -47.95
C MET A 1 12.73 55.66 -47.05
N ALA A 2 14.07 55.66 -47.14
CA ALA A 2 14.94 54.82 -46.30
C ALA A 2 14.93 55.22 -44.80
N VAL A 3 15.04 56.52 -44.50
CA VAL A 3 15.06 57.07 -43.14
C VAL A 3 13.82 56.70 -42.32
N GLN A 4 12.64 56.68 -42.97
CA GLN A 4 11.39 56.29 -42.29
C GLN A 4 11.37 54.81 -41.90
N ARG A 5 12.00 53.93 -42.69
CA ARG A 5 12.03 52.48 -42.42
C ARG A 5 12.98 52.12 -41.29
N GLU A 6 14.12 52.79 -41.17
CA GLU A 6 15.06 52.56 -40.07
C GLU A 6 14.47 52.96 -38.72
N LYS A 7 13.79 54.11 -38.66
CA LYS A 7 13.07 54.53 -37.45
C LYS A 7 12.02 53.50 -37.02
N THR A 8 11.26 52.95 -37.96
CA THR A 8 10.26 51.92 -37.66
C THR A 8 10.88 50.61 -37.19
N VAL A 9 12.04 50.22 -37.71
CA VAL A 9 12.76 49.02 -37.22
C VAL A 9 13.21 49.21 -35.78
N GLU A 10 13.70 50.41 -35.44
CA GLU A 10 14.11 50.73 -34.07
C GLU A 10 12.91 50.75 -33.11
N ASP A 11 11.80 51.37 -33.50
CA ASP A 11 10.58 51.41 -32.69
C ASP A 11 10.06 49.98 -32.37
N ILE A 12 10.09 49.07 -33.35
CA ILE A 12 9.69 47.67 -33.13
C ILE A 12 10.68 46.95 -32.22
N ARG A 13 11.98 47.23 -32.36
CA ARG A 13 13.01 46.64 -31.52
C ARG A 13 12.81 47.01 -30.05
N THR A 14 12.57 48.29 -29.75
CA THR A 14 12.29 48.76 -28.38
C THR A 14 11.05 48.09 -27.82
N LYS A 15 9.91 48.15 -28.55
CA LYS A 15 8.66 47.52 -28.10
C LYS A 15 8.82 46.03 -27.83
N TYR A 16 9.52 45.31 -28.70
CA TYR A 16 9.73 43.88 -28.53
C TYR A 16 10.61 43.57 -27.33
N HIS A 17 11.69 44.33 -27.14
CA HIS A 17 12.60 44.18 -26.00
C HIS A 17 11.84 44.29 -24.68
N ASP A 18 10.99 45.31 -24.54
CA ASP A 18 10.24 45.62 -23.32
C ASP A 18 9.26 44.52 -22.91
N ILE A 19 8.72 43.74 -23.85
CA ILE A 19 7.73 42.69 -23.55
C ILE A 19 8.29 41.27 -23.72
N SER A 20 9.46 41.10 -24.33
CA SER A 20 9.99 39.79 -24.71
C SER A 20 10.08 38.79 -23.54
N PHE A 21 10.34 39.29 -22.32
CA PHE A 21 10.49 38.49 -21.11
C PHE A 21 9.21 37.75 -20.68
N CYS A 22 8.02 38.24 -21.06
CA CYS A 22 6.75 37.65 -20.66
C CYS A 22 6.03 36.88 -21.79
N LEU A 23 6.62 36.84 -22.99
CA LEU A 23 6.03 36.18 -24.15
C LEU A 23 6.42 34.70 -24.25
N ASN A 24 5.43 33.80 -24.20
CA ASN A 24 5.61 32.42 -24.61
C ASN A 24 5.66 32.28 -26.15
N GLU A 25 5.96 31.09 -26.67
CA GLU A 25 6.11 30.84 -28.12
C GLU A 25 4.89 31.32 -28.94
N ARG A 26 3.67 31.14 -28.41
CA ARG A 26 2.42 31.55 -29.07
C ARG A 26 2.26 33.06 -29.01
N SER A 27 2.35 33.65 -27.82
CA SER A 27 2.19 35.11 -27.63
C SER A 27 3.19 35.88 -28.46
N ARG A 28 4.45 35.41 -28.55
CA ARG A 28 5.49 35.97 -29.42
C ARG A 28 5.09 35.96 -30.90
N ARG A 29 4.56 34.83 -31.38
CA ARG A 29 4.12 34.68 -32.78
C ARG A 29 2.93 35.56 -33.09
N MET A 30 1.96 35.65 -32.17
CA MET A 30 0.77 36.49 -32.32
C MET A 30 1.12 37.97 -32.34
N TRP A 31 1.97 38.42 -31.41
CA TRP A 31 2.42 39.81 -31.32
C TRP A 31 3.18 40.25 -32.58
N ALA A 32 4.12 39.42 -33.05
CA ALA A 32 4.87 39.72 -34.26
C ALA A 32 3.95 39.79 -35.50
N ALA A 33 2.91 38.96 -35.55
CA ALA A 33 1.92 38.99 -36.62
C ALA A 33 1.00 40.21 -36.57
N THR A 34 0.59 40.66 -35.38
CA THR A 34 -0.22 41.88 -35.23
C THR A 34 0.56 43.12 -35.63
N GLU A 35 1.84 43.22 -35.25
CA GLU A 35 2.72 44.30 -35.69
C GLU A 35 2.95 44.22 -37.20
N ALA A 36 3.20 43.03 -37.76
CA ALA A 36 3.40 42.90 -39.20
C ALA A 36 2.14 43.30 -40.00
N LYS A 37 0.95 43.07 -39.45
CA LYS A 37 -0.33 43.46 -40.05
C LYS A 37 -0.55 44.98 -40.01
N SER A 38 -0.17 45.65 -38.92
CA SER A 38 -0.37 47.11 -38.78
C SER A 38 0.47 47.93 -39.77
N PHE A 39 1.69 47.47 -40.09
CA PHE A 39 2.57 48.13 -41.05
C PHE A 39 2.27 47.84 -42.52
N GLY A 40 1.35 46.92 -42.84
CA GLY A 40 0.95 46.61 -44.20
C GLY A 40 2.10 46.09 -45.09
N ARG A 41 2.30 46.70 -46.27
CA ARG A 41 3.27 46.21 -47.26
C ARG A 41 4.71 46.36 -46.74
N GLY A 42 5.37 45.23 -46.50
CA GLY A 42 6.73 45.17 -45.97
C GLY A 42 6.81 44.99 -44.45
N GLY A 43 5.67 44.95 -43.74
CA GLY A 43 5.62 44.78 -42.29
C GLY A 43 6.35 43.54 -41.78
N ILE A 44 6.25 42.41 -42.49
CA ILE A 44 6.99 41.18 -42.14
C ILE A 44 8.51 41.42 -42.12
N THR A 45 9.03 42.15 -43.10
CA THR A 45 10.47 42.43 -43.20
C THR A 45 10.92 43.38 -42.10
N VAL A 46 10.13 44.40 -41.78
CA VAL A 46 10.42 45.37 -40.71
C VAL A 46 10.38 44.67 -39.35
N VAL A 47 9.34 43.89 -39.06
CA VAL A 47 9.23 43.14 -37.80
C VAL A 47 10.34 42.10 -37.66
N SER A 48 10.67 41.36 -38.72
CA SER A 48 11.77 40.39 -38.68
C SER A 48 13.11 41.06 -38.37
N LYS A 49 13.39 42.23 -38.98
CA LYS A 49 14.61 43.02 -38.69
C LYS A 49 14.64 43.60 -37.27
N GLY A 50 13.49 44.03 -36.73
CA GLY A 50 13.40 44.59 -35.38
C GLY A 50 13.49 43.54 -34.27
N THR A 51 12.95 42.34 -34.52
CA THR A 51 12.76 41.29 -33.48
C THR A 51 13.71 40.10 -33.61
N GLY A 52 14.32 39.89 -34.78
CA GLY A 52 15.07 38.66 -35.11
C GLY A 52 14.18 37.43 -35.34
N ILE A 53 12.85 37.57 -35.35
CA ILE A 53 11.94 36.45 -35.59
C ILE A 53 11.96 36.07 -37.08
N ASP A 54 12.05 34.76 -37.35
CA ASP A 54 12.03 34.22 -38.71
C ASP A 54 10.76 34.67 -39.46
N PRO A 55 10.86 35.21 -40.70
CA PRO A 55 9.71 35.61 -41.50
C PRO A 55 8.63 34.52 -41.67
N LYS A 56 9.01 33.24 -41.70
CA LYS A 56 8.07 32.10 -41.73
C LYS A 56 7.23 32.03 -40.47
N THR A 57 7.81 32.33 -39.30
CA THR A 57 7.10 32.38 -38.02
C THR A 57 6.08 33.52 -37.99
N ILE A 58 6.44 34.69 -38.52
CA ILE A 58 5.53 35.85 -38.64
C ILE A 58 4.38 35.54 -39.59
N ARG A 59 4.65 34.94 -40.76
CA ARG A 59 3.62 34.48 -41.71
C ARG A 59 2.66 33.46 -41.08
N LYS A 60 3.20 32.52 -40.31
CA LYS A 60 2.38 31.55 -39.59
C LYS A 60 1.47 32.23 -38.56
N GLY A 61 1.98 33.23 -37.84
CA GLY A 61 1.16 34.04 -36.93
C GLY A 61 0.05 34.83 -37.65
N LEU A 62 0.33 35.37 -38.85
CA LEU A 62 -0.67 36.06 -39.67
C LEU A 62 -1.82 35.12 -40.08
N LEU A 63 -1.50 33.86 -40.42
CA LEU A 63 -2.50 32.84 -40.68
C LEU A 63 -3.30 32.50 -39.42
N GLU A 64 -2.65 32.41 -38.25
CA GLU A 64 -3.31 32.09 -36.96
C GLU A 64 -4.15 33.24 -36.37
N LEU A 65 -4.03 34.46 -36.90
CA LEU A 65 -4.92 35.58 -36.58
C LEU A 65 -6.33 35.40 -37.16
N ASP A 66 -6.47 34.60 -38.23
CA ASP A 66 -7.77 34.19 -38.76
C ASP A 66 -8.43 33.19 -37.80
N GLU A 67 -9.70 33.43 -37.46
CA GLU A 67 -10.48 32.59 -36.53
C GLU A 67 -10.47 31.12 -36.92
N LYS A 68 -10.47 30.82 -38.22
CA LYS A 68 -10.47 29.44 -38.73
C LYS A 68 -9.17 28.67 -38.45
N GLN A 69 -8.08 29.38 -38.18
CA GLN A 69 -6.75 28.79 -37.99
C GLN A 69 -6.22 28.92 -36.56
N ARG A 70 -6.99 29.54 -35.66
CA ARG A 70 -6.60 29.77 -34.28
C ARG A 70 -6.47 28.44 -33.51
N ALA A 71 -5.32 28.23 -32.87
CA ALA A 71 -5.14 27.08 -31.99
C ALA A 71 -6.05 27.19 -30.74
N PRO A 72 -6.52 26.06 -30.15
CA PRO A 72 -7.37 26.08 -28.96
C PRO A 72 -6.75 26.93 -27.84
N ALA A 73 -7.57 27.67 -27.09
CA ALA A 73 -7.13 28.66 -26.09
C ALA A 73 -6.07 28.10 -25.11
N ASN A 74 -6.16 26.82 -24.74
CA ASN A 74 -5.33 26.18 -23.72
C ASN A 74 -4.05 25.52 -24.24
N ARG A 75 -3.66 25.70 -25.52
CA ARG A 75 -2.44 25.09 -26.08
C ARG A 75 -1.56 26.09 -26.83
N ILE A 76 -0.25 25.91 -26.68
CA ILE A 76 0.80 26.68 -27.38
C ILE A 76 1.00 26.16 -28.82
N ARG A 77 0.80 24.85 -29.06
CA ARG A 77 0.95 24.17 -30.37
C ARG A 77 -0.28 23.32 -30.70
N ARG A 78 -0.51 23.08 -32.00
CA ARG A 78 -1.54 22.13 -32.48
C ARG A 78 -1.15 20.68 -32.12
N THR A 79 -2.15 19.80 -32.06
CA THR A 79 -1.94 18.35 -31.83
C THR A 79 -1.19 17.70 -32.99
N GLY A 80 -0.33 16.72 -32.71
CA GLY A 80 0.32 15.87 -33.73
C GLY A 80 1.85 15.80 -33.68
N GLY A 81 2.53 16.62 -32.86
CA GLY A 81 3.99 16.66 -32.78
C GLY A 81 4.64 15.76 -31.73
N GLY A 82 4.02 14.63 -31.37
CA GLY A 82 4.50 13.73 -30.30
C GLY A 82 4.92 12.36 -30.82
N ARG A 83 5.78 11.67 -30.06
CA ARG A 83 6.15 10.27 -30.33
C ARG A 83 4.89 9.40 -30.35
N LYS A 84 4.71 8.60 -31.41
CA LYS A 84 3.59 7.66 -31.52
C LYS A 84 3.67 6.63 -30.37
N LYS A 85 2.50 6.21 -29.85
CA LYS A 85 2.42 5.14 -28.84
C LYS A 85 3.08 3.87 -29.38
N LEU A 86 3.78 3.12 -28.53
CA LEU A 86 4.41 1.84 -28.91
C LEU A 86 3.38 0.85 -29.48
N THR A 87 2.16 0.82 -28.96
CA THR A 87 1.04 0.02 -29.48
C THR A 87 0.59 0.39 -30.90
N LYS A 88 0.96 1.57 -31.41
CA LYS A 88 0.72 1.98 -32.81
C LYS A 88 1.92 1.71 -33.72
N THR A 89 3.08 1.39 -33.15
CA THR A 89 4.32 1.10 -33.88
C THR A 89 4.54 -0.42 -33.97
N HIS A 90 4.11 -1.16 -32.97
CA HIS A 90 4.18 -2.63 -32.88
C HIS A 90 2.78 -3.17 -32.65
N ASN A 91 2.16 -3.73 -33.68
CA ASN A 91 0.78 -4.24 -33.60
C ASN A 91 0.68 -5.49 -32.73
N ASN A 92 1.71 -6.35 -32.73
CA ASN A 92 1.72 -7.63 -31.99
C ASN A 92 2.13 -7.48 -30.51
N LEU A 93 2.54 -6.29 -30.07
CA LEU A 93 3.08 -6.09 -28.71
C LEU A 93 2.08 -6.43 -27.61
N LEU A 94 0.79 -6.22 -27.86
CA LEU A 94 -0.27 -6.57 -26.90
C LEU A 94 -0.48 -8.08 -26.85
N ASP A 95 -0.51 -8.73 -28.01
CA ASP A 95 -0.69 -10.18 -28.14
C ASP A 95 0.50 -10.93 -27.53
N ASP A 96 1.73 -10.46 -27.78
CA ASP A 96 2.96 -11.05 -27.21
C ASP A 96 3.02 -10.85 -25.68
N LEU A 97 2.62 -9.67 -25.18
CA LEU A 97 2.51 -9.44 -23.74
C LEU A 97 1.45 -10.35 -23.10
N GLU A 98 0.31 -10.56 -23.76
CA GLU A 98 -0.76 -11.45 -23.31
C GLU A 98 -0.28 -12.91 -23.29
N SER A 99 0.42 -13.34 -24.34
CA SER A 99 1.08 -14.64 -24.43
C SER A 99 2.19 -14.86 -23.40
N LEU A 100 2.82 -13.82 -22.85
CA LEU A 100 3.77 -13.96 -21.72
C LEU A 100 3.06 -14.08 -20.36
N VAL A 101 1.79 -13.69 -20.29
CA VAL A 101 0.95 -13.70 -19.09
C VAL A 101 0.11 -14.98 -19.01
N GLU A 102 -0.37 -15.50 -20.13
CA GLU A 102 -1.20 -16.72 -20.20
C GLU A 102 -0.52 -18.05 -19.77
N PRO A 103 0.70 -18.42 -20.20
CA PRO A 103 1.30 -19.73 -19.92
C PRO A 103 1.76 -19.92 -18.47
N ASP A 104 1.76 -18.85 -17.66
CA ASP A 104 2.01 -18.91 -16.21
C ASP A 104 0.70 -18.86 -15.37
N SER A 105 -0.45 -19.02 -16.02
CA SER A 105 -1.76 -19.10 -15.37
C SER A 105 -1.93 -20.42 -14.63
N ARG A 106 -1.81 -20.40 -13.30
CA ARG A 106 -2.23 -21.52 -12.45
C ARG A 106 -3.76 -21.52 -12.32
N GLY A 107 -4.44 -22.28 -13.17
CA GLY A 107 -5.87 -22.58 -13.01
C GLY A 107 -6.61 -22.80 -14.34
N ASP A 108 -7.43 -23.86 -14.36
CA ASP A 108 -8.53 -24.21 -15.28
C ASP A 108 -8.59 -23.56 -16.70
N PRO A 109 -8.38 -24.34 -17.79
CA PRO A 109 -8.36 -23.82 -19.17
C PRO A 109 -9.67 -23.19 -19.68
N GLU A 110 -10.79 -23.31 -18.95
CA GLU A 110 -12.08 -22.69 -19.33
C GLU A 110 -12.47 -21.46 -18.49
N SER A 111 -11.63 -21.00 -17.55
CA SER A 111 -11.94 -19.86 -16.69
C SER A 111 -11.30 -18.55 -17.19
N PRO A 112 -12.06 -17.46 -17.45
CA PRO A 112 -11.55 -16.17 -17.96
C PRO A 112 -10.74 -15.33 -16.95
N LEU A 113 -10.20 -15.97 -15.91
CA LEU A 113 -9.46 -15.31 -14.84
C LEU A 113 -7.96 -15.45 -15.12
N ARG A 114 -7.40 -14.40 -15.73
CA ARG A 114 -6.02 -14.29 -16.19
C ARG A 114 -5.09 -13.89 -15.04
N TRP A 115 -4.16 -14.75 -14.63
CA TRP A 115 -3.24 -14.48 -13.50
C TRP A 115 -1.79 -14.77 -13.90
N THR A 116 -0.90 -13.80 -13.76
CA THR A 116 0.56 -14.02 -13.87
C THR A 116 1.27 -13.88 -12.53
N SER A 117 2.26 -14.74 -12.28
CA SER A 117 3.18 -14.63 -11.15
C SER A 117 4.44 -13.79 -11.47
N LYS A 118 4.59 -13.35 -12.73
CA LYS A 118 5.74 -12.54 -13.18
C LYS A 118 5.58 -11.09 -12.79
N SER A 119 6.67 -10.48 -12.33
CA SER A 119 6.70 -9.03 -12.09
C SER A 119 6.78 -8.26 -13.41
N THR A 120 6.33 -7.01 -13.41
CA THR A 120 6.45 -6.09 -14.55
C THR A 120 7.90 -5.86 -15.02
N TYR A 121 8.89 -6.10 -14.15
CA TYR A 121 10.30 -6.08 -14.53
C TYR A 121 10.69 -7.30 -15.36
N LYS A 122 10.25 -8.49 -14.94
CA LYS A 122 10.52 -9.74 -15.65
C LYS A 122 9.84 -9.75 -17.02
N LEU A 123 8.57 -9.32 -17.08
CA LEU A 123 7.85 -9.12 -18.35
C LEU A 123 8.56 -8.12 -19.28
N SER A 124 9.17 -7.06 -18.73
CA SER A 124 9.93 -6.11 -19.56
C SER A 124 11.23 -6.69 -20.11
N GLU A 125 11.91 -7.58 -19.39
CA GLU A 125 13.12 -8.24 -19.88
C GLU A 125 12.79 -9.31 -20.93
N GLU A 126 11.71 -10.05 -20.76
CA GLU A 126 11.23 -11.04 -21.75
C GLU A 126 10.81 -10.33 -23.05
N LEU A 127 10.01 -9.26 -22.98
CA LEU A 127 9.67 -8.46 -24.17
C LEU A 127 10.90 -7.81 -24.82
N LYS A 128 11.92 -7.40 -24.05
CA LYS A 128 13.19 -6.94 -24.62
C LYS A 128 13.93 -8.05 -25.35
N SER A 129 13.91 -9.27 -24.84
CA SER A 129 14.53 -10.42 -25.49
C SER A 129 13.85 -10.80 -26.82
N GLU A 130 12.56 -10.46 -26.97
CA GLU A 130 11.78 -10.57 -28.21
C GLU A 130 11.96 -9.36 -29.15
N GLY A 131 12.80 -8.39 -28.78
CA GLY A 131 13.16 -7.24 -29.62
C GLY A 131 12.37 -5.96 -29.33
N TYR A 132 11.51 -5.94 -28.31
CA TYR A 132 10.75 -4.75 -27.94
C TYR A 132 11.52 -3.82 -27.00
N ASN A 133 11.67 -2.55 -27.39
CA ASN A 133 12.25 -1.54 -26.49
C ASN A 133 11.20 -1.01 -25.49
N VAL A 134 10.90 -1.81 -24.46
CA VAL A 134 9.93 -1.50 -23.41
C VAL A 134 10.58 -1.44 -22.04
N CYS A 135 10.08 -0.57 -21.17
CA CYS A 135 10.48 -0.51 -19.77
C CYS A 135 9.33 -0.97 -18.86
N GLN A 136 9.63 -1.25 -17.60
CA GLN A 136 8.66 -1.65 -16.59
C GLN A 136 7.40 -0.76 -16.55
N ARG A 137 7.57 0.56 -16.72
CA ARG A 137 6.46 1.52 -16.69
C ARG A 137 5.57 1.41 -17.93
N THR A 138 6.16 1.11 -19.09
CA THR A 138 5.40 0.80 -20.31
C THR A 138 4.60 -0.48 -20.13
N VAL A 139 5.21 -1.55 -19.60
CA VAL A 139 4.52 -2.81 -19.33
C VAL A 139 3.35 -2.61 -18.35
N CYS A 140 3.54 -1.82 -17.30
CA CYS A 140 2.46 -1.47 -16.37
C CYS A 140 1.27 -0.78 -17.08
N SER A 141 1.55 0.15 -17.99
CA SER A 141 0.52 0.82 -18.78
C SER A 141 -0.18 -0.14 -19.76
N LEU A 142 0.56 -1.05 -20.39
CA LEU A 142 -0.01 -2.04 -21.32
C LEU A 142 -0.89 -3.06 -20.58
N LEU A 143 -0.47 -3.52 -19.41
CA LEU A 143 -1.28 -4.37 -18.55
C LEU A 143 -2.58 -3.67 -18.12
N ALA A 144 -2.51 -2.37 -17.78
CA ALA A 144 -3.70 -1.59 -17.46
C ALA A 144 -4.62 -1.40 -18.68
N ASP A 145 -4.06 -1.19 -19.89
CA ASP A 145 -4.83 -1.13 -21.14
C ASP A 145 -5.50 -2.49 -21.47
N LEU A 146 -4.98 -3.61 -20.93
CA LEU A 146 -5.54 -4.96 -21.00
C LEU A 146 -6.41 -5.34 -19.78
N ASP A 147 -6.84 -4.35 -18.98
CA ASP A 147 -7.65 -4.50 -17.76
C ASP A 147 -7.03 -5.36 -16.63
N TYR A 148 -5.72 -5.57 -16.65
CA TYR A 148 -5.01 -6.18 -15.52
C TYR A 148 -4.78 -5.16 -14.41
N SER A 149 -4.91 -5.63 -13.17
CA SER A 149 -4.60 -4.85 -11.97
C SER A 149 -3.86 -5.69 -10.94
N LEU A 150 -3.10 -5.02 -10.07
CA LEU A 150 -2.44 -5.67 -8.94
C LEU A 150 -3.50 -6.13 -7.93
N GLN A 151 -3.74 -7.44 -7.91
CA GLN A 151 -4.64 -8.08 -6.96
C GLN A 151 -3.85 -8.65 -5.77
N SER A 152 -4.46 -8.59 -4.58
CA SER A 152 -3.94 -9.25 -3.37
C SER A 152 -4.90 -10.34 -2.93
N ASN A 153 -4.37 -11.39 -2.31
CA ASN A 153 -5.19 -12.48 -1.79
C ASN A 153 -6.16 -11.94 -0.73
N LYS A 154 -7.45 -11.88 -1.07
CA LYS A 154 -8.52 -11.53 -0.14
C LYS A 154 -9.02 -12.80 0.54
N LYS A 155 -8.95 -12.87 1.87
CA LYS A 155 -9.51 -13.98 2.65
C LYS A 155 -11.05 -13.87 2.64
N THR A 156 -11.70 -14.46 1.65
CA THR A 156 -13.19 -14.48 1.53
C THR A 156 -13.80 -15.87 1.68
N LYS A 157 -12.99 -16.93 1.75
CA LYS A 157 -13.44 -18.32 1.92
C LYS A 157 -13.74 -18.71 3.38
N GLU A 158 -14.01 -17.75 4.27
CA GLU A 158 -14.55 -18.03 5.60
C GLU A 158 -16.07 -18.12 5.48
N GLY A 159 -16.68 -19.18 6.03
CA GLY A 159 -18.07 -19.57 5.77
C GLY A 159 -19.12 -18.46 5.99
N THR A 160 -20.26 -18.62 5.32
CA THR A 160 -21.41 -17.70 5.26
C THR A 160 -21.91 -17.25 6.64
N ASN A 161 -22.32 -15.98 6.74
CA ASN A 161 -22.85 -15.34 7.94
C ASN A 161 -23.88 -16.25 8.63
N HIS A 162 -23.54 -16.81 9.79
CA HIS A 162 -24.40 -17.79 10.48
C HIS A 162 -25.25 -17.02 11.49
N PRO A 163 -26.59 -17.18 11.51
CA PRO A 163 -27.51 -16.39 12.34
C PRO A 163 -27.14 -16.44 13.84
N ASP A 164 -26.67 -17.59 14.31
CA ASP A 164 -26.29 -17.77 15.72
C ASP A 164 -25.03 -17.01 16.16
N ARG A 165 -24.25 -16.42 15.23
CA ARG A 165 -23.04 -15.67 15.62
C ARG A 165 -23.39 -14.44 16.44
N ASP A 166 -24.42 -13.70 16.05
CA ASP A 166 -24.79 -12.48 16.77
C ASP A 166 -25.24 -12.79 18.20
N ALA A 167 -26.05 -13.83 18.41
CA ALA A 167 -26.46 -14.27 19.74
C ALA A 167 -25.27 -14.58 20.65
N GLN A 168 -24.24 -15.26 20.13
CA GLN A 168 -23.01 -15.52 20.88
C GLN A 168 -22.22 -14.24 21.17
N PHE A 169 -22.12 -13.30 20.23
CA PHE A 169 -21.48 -11.99 20.46
C PHE A 169 -22.22 -11.16 21.51
N GLN A 170 -23.55 -11.12 21.46
CA GLN A 170 -24.39 -10.44 22.44
C GLN A 170 -24.21 -11.05 23.84
N TYR A 171 -24.12 -12.38 23.93
CA TYR A 171 -23.81 -13.06 25.18
C TYR A 171 -22.44 -12.65 25.74
N ILE A 172 -21.38 -12.69 24.92
CA ILE A 172 -20.04 -12.26 25.31
C ILE A 172 -20.06 -10.80 25.76
N TYR A 173 -20.72 -9.92 25.01
CA TYR A 173 -20.84 -8.51 25.33
C TYR A 173 -21.49 -8.29 26.70
N LYS A 174 -22.62 -8.97 26.98
CA LYS A 174 -23.31 -8.91 28.28
C LYS A 174 -22.41 -9.36 29.42
N ARG A 175 -21.67 -10.46 29.24
CA ARG A 175 -20.69 -10.95 30.23
C ARG A 175 -19.58 -9.92 30.46
N VAL A 176 -19.01 -9.35 29.41
CA VAL A 176 -17.97 -8.30 29.53
C VAL A 176 -18.49 -7.10 30.31
N LYS A 177 -19.70 -6.61 30.00
CA LYS A 177 -20.31 -5.49 30.72
C LYS A 177 -20.55 -5.80 32.19
N TYR A 178 -21.04 -7.00 32.50
CA TYR A 178 -21.21 -7.47 33.88
C TYR A 178 -19.89 -7.41 34.66
N PHE A 179 -18.81 -8.02 34.15
CA PHE A 179 -17.51 -8.01 34.82
C PHE A 179 -16.96 -6.59 35.00
N GLN A 180 -17.08 -5.74 33.96
CA GLN A 180 -16.63 -4.36 34.02
C GLN A 180 -17.39 -3.53 35.08
N SER A 181 -18.71 -3.70 35.18
CA SER A 181 -19.51 -2.98 36.18
C SER A 181 -19.17 -3.36 37.63
N HIS A 182 -18.67 -4.58 37.85
CA HIS A 182 -18.21 -5.06 39.15
C HIS A 182 -16.70 -4.84 39.37
N ASN A 183 -16.04 -4.10 38.47
CA ASN A 183 -14.59 -3.86 38.49
C ASN A 183 -13.76 -5.16 38.55
N ASN A 184 -14.28 -6.23 37.94
CA ASN A 184 -13.55 -7.48 37.74
C ASN A 184 -12.77 -7.46 36.41
N PRO A 185 -11.61 -8.13 36.35
CA PRO A 185 -10.80 -8.19 35.14
C PRO A 185 -11.51 -8.91 33.99
N VAL A 186 -11.34 -8.33 32.79
CA VAL A 186 -11.73 -8.94 31.52
C VAL A 186 -10.50 -8.96 30.60
N ILE A 187 -10.01 -10.17 30.31
CA ILE A 187 -8.84 -10.35 29.45
C ILE A 187 -9.19 -11.06 28.15
N SER A 188 -8.54 -10.63 27.09
CA SER A 188 -8.58 -11.23 25.76
C SER A 188 -7.24 -11.90 25.51
N VAL A 189 -7.26 -13.20 25.22
CA VAL A 189 -6.05 -14.02 25.12
C VAL A 189 -5.96 -14.68 23.76
N ASP A 190 -4.74 -14.80 23.24
CA ASP A 190 -4.45 -15.47 21.98
C ASP A 190 -2.95 -15.76 21.86
N THR A 191 -2.58 -16.73 21.02
CA THR A 191 -1.19 -16.96 20.63
C THR A 191 -0.95 -16.35 19.25
N LYS A 192 0.02 -15.43 19.16
CA LYS A 192 0.46 -14.92 17.87
C LYS A 192 1.15 -16.04 17.09
N LYS A 193 1.10 -15.96 15.75
CA LYS A 193 1.91 -16.79 14.85
C LYS A 193 3.35 -16.86 15.36
N LYS A 194 3.91 -18.08 15.40
CA LYS A 194 5.30 -18.32 15.77
C LYS A 194 6.23 -17.56 14.83
N GLU A 195 7.20 -16.85 15.40
CA GLU A 195 8.20 -16.11 14.65
C GLU A 195 9.56 -16.80 14.76
N ASN A 196 10.35 -16.72 13.70
CA ASN A 196 11.73 -17.20 13.70
C ASN A 196 12.63 -16.14 14.35
N ILE A 197 13.43 -16.53 15.33
CA ILE A 197 14.49 -15.67 15.88
C ILE A 197 15.73 -15.80 14.99
N GLY A 198 16.28 -14.66 14.56
CA GLY A 198 17.49 -14.59 13.74
C GLY A 198 17.39 -13.49 12.67
N GLU A 199 18.42 -13.46 11.80
CA GLU A 199 18.50 -12.56 10.66
C GLU A 199 17.54 -12.95 9.53
N PHE A 200 16.24 -13.04 9.81
CA PHE A 200 15.22 -13.40 8.83
C PHE A 200 14.55 -12.18 8.21
N LYS A 201 14.08 -12.35 6.97
CA LYS A 201 13.40 -11.29 6.23
C LYS A 201 11.98 -11.07 6.76
N ASN A 202 11.78 -10.03 7.55
CA ASN A 202 10.45 -9.56 7.92
C ASN A 202 9.87 -8.62 6.86
N VAL A 203 8.59 -8.80 6.52
CA VAL A 203 7.90 -7.99 5.51
C VAL A 203 7.81 -6.54 5.99
N GLY A 204 8.38 -5.61 5.23
CA GLY A 204 8.42 -4.21 5.63
C GLY A 204 9.57 -3.43 4.99
N ARG A 205 9.59 -2.11 5.22
CA ARG A 205 10.71 -1.22 4.86
C ARG A 205 10.80 -0.15 5.93
N GLU A 206 12.02 0.14 6.35
CA GLU A 206 12.35 1.27 7.24
C GLU A 206 13.38 2.17 6.55
N TYR A 207 13.34 3.47 6.87
CA TYR A 207 14.33 4.42 6.37
C TYR A 207 15.69 4.13 7.01
N ARG A 208 16.71 3.98 6.17
CA ARG A 208 18.11 3.79 6.55
C ARG A 208 19.00 4.54 5.55
N LYS A 209 20.25 4.81 5.92
CA LYS A 209 21.22 5.47 5.02
C LYS A 209 21.31 4.70 3.69
N GLN A 210 21.28 5.42 2.59
CA GLN A 210 21.30 4.83 1.25
C GLN A 210 22.51 3.88 1.10
N GLY A 211 22.28 2.70 0.51
CA GLY A 211 23.33 1.69 0.33
C GLY A 211 23.62 0.82 1.56
N THR A 212 22.90 0.99 2.68
CA THR A 212 23.12 0.19 3.90
C THR A 212 21.90 -0.69 4.27
N PRO A 213 21.44 -1.62 3.41
CA PRO A 213 20.37 -2.54 3.79
C PRO A 213 20.83 -3.44 4.95
N ILE A 214 19.89 -3.85 5.81
CA ILE A 214 20.17 -4.92 6.78
C ILE A 214 20.26 -6.22 5.97
N LYS A 215 21.42 -6.88 6.05
CA LYS A 215 21.61 -8.20 5.44
C LYS A 215 20.83 -9.21 6.29
N VAL A 216 20.10 -10.08 5.61
CA VAL A 216 19.31 -11.15 6.21
C VAL A 216 19.62 -12.44 5.45
N ASN A 217 19.42 -13.57 6.10
CA ASN A 217 19.65 -14.88 5.52
C ASN A 217 18.79 -15.08 4.26
N GLY A 218 19.39 -15.65 3.21
CA GLY A 218 18.70 -15.94 1.95
C GLY A 218 17.68 -17.09 2.05
N HIS A 219 17.74 -17.87 3.12
CA HIS A 219 16.84 -19.00 3.35
C HIS A 219 16.11 -18.84 4.70
N ASP A 220 14.82 -19.17 4.71
CA ASP A 220 13.95 -19.07 5.89
C ASP A 220 14.01 -20.31 6.80
N PHE A 221 15.08 -21.11 6.70
CA PHE A 221 15.24 -22.29 7.56
C PHE A 221 15.43 -21.86 9.01
N PRO A 222 14.59 -22.33 9.95
CA PRO A 222 14.75 -22.00 11.36
C PRO A 222 16.15 -22.41 11.82
N ASP A 223 16.85 -21.47 12.45
CA ASP A 223 18.14 -21.78 13.08
C ASP A 223 17.91 -22.87 14.13
N LYS A 224 18.69 -23.95 14.06
CA LYS A 224 18.56 -25.09 14.98
C LYS A 224 18.87 -24.70 16.44
N ASN A 225 19.65 -23.64 16.66
CA ASN A 225 20.06 -23.18 17.98
C ASN A 225 19.12 -22.10 18.55
N LEU A 226 18.61 -21.17 17.73
CA LEU A 226 17.72 -20.09 18.18
C LEU A 226 16.23 -20.46 18.14
N GLY A 227 15.83 -21.35 17.23
CA GLY A 227 14.48 -21.90 17.14
C GLY A 227 13.38 -20.89 16.78
N LYS A 228 12.15 -21.19 17.21
CA LYS A 228 10.95 -20.37 17.02
C LYS A 228 10.40 -19.92 18.37
N VAL A 229 9.95 -18.68 18.44
CA VAL A 229 9.21 -18.20 19.60
C VAL A 229 7.72 -18.16 19.36
N SER A 230 6.97 -18.49 20.41
CA SER A 230 5.51 -18.43 20.45
C SER A 230 5.11 -17.28 21.38
N PRO A 231 4.74 -16.09 20.85
CA PRO A 231 4.28 -14.98 21.68
C PRO A 231 2.84 -15.27 22.13
N TYR A 232 2.65 -15.49 23.43
CA TYR A 232 1.32 -15.61 24.01
C TYR A 232 0.91 -14.28 24.63
N GLY A 233 -0.22 -13.76 24.16
CA GLY A 233 -0.71 -12.46 24.54
C GLY A 233 -1.84 -12.51 25.55
N VAL A 234 -1.83 -11.57 26.49
CA VAL A 234 -2.92 -11.30 27.43
C VAL A 234 -3.23 -9.81 27.36
N TYR A 235 -4.40 -9.45 26.83
CA TYR A 235 -4.84 -8.07 26.69
C TYR A 235 -5.99 -7.76 27.65
N ASP A 236 -5.75 -6.86 28.60
CA ASP A 236 -6.78 -6.32 29.48
C ASP A 236 -7.66 -5.34 28.72
N VAL A 237 -8.92 -5.75 28.51
CA VAL A 237 -9.91 -5.01 27.74
C VAL A 237 -10.38 -3.75 28.46
N SER A 238 -10.36 -3.76 29.79
CA SER A 238 -10.88 -2.68 30.63
C SER A 238 -9.85 -1.56 30.83
N LYS A 239 -8.57 -1.91 30.95
CA LYS A 239 -7.47 -0.95 31.13
C LYS A 239 -6.71 -0.63 29.86
N ASN A 240 -7.01 -1.31 28.75
CA ASN A 240 -6.31 -1.17 27.48
C ASN A 240 -4.79 -1.40 27.64
N LYS A 241 -4.42 -2.45 28.37
CA LYS A 241 -3.02 -2.82 28.63
C LYS A 241 -2.76 -4.24 28.14
N GLY A 242 -1.62 -4.44 27.49
CA GLY A 242 -1.19 -5.74 27.00
C GLY A 242 -0.03 -6.30 27.81
N TRP A 243 -0.02 -7.62 27.97
CA TRP A 243 1.10 -8.41 28.44
C TRP A 243 1.42 -9.46 27.39
N VAL A 244 2.71 -9.70 27.15
CA VAL A 244 3.18 -10.72 26.21
C VAL A 244 4.18 -11.58 26.94
N ASN A 245 3.94 -12.88 26.94
CA ASN A 245 4.90 -13.87 27.36
C ASN A 245 5.51 -14.53 26.12
N ILE A 246 6.83 -14.70 26.10
CA ILE A 246 7.55 -15.25 24.95
C ILE A 246 7.97 -16.68 25.27
N GLY A 247 7.32 -17.64 24.64
CA GLY A 247 7.63 -19.06 24.81
C GLY A 247 8.72 -19.49 23.83
N ILE A 248 9.77 -20.12 24.34
CA ILE A 248 10.90 -20.66 23.55
C ILE A 248 10.64 -22.10 23.04
N SER A 249 9.45 -22.64 23.28
CA SER A 249 9.08 -24.03 22.96
C SER A 249 7.69 -24.09 22.30
N ALA A 250 6.99 -25.21 22.46
CA ALA A 250 5.65 -25.41 21.95
C ALA A 250 4.62 -24.49 22.61
N ASP A 251 3.63 -24.07 21.82
CA ASP A 251 2.43 -23.40 22.31
C ASP A 251 1.51 -24.47 22.91
N THR A 252 1.62 -24.68 24.23
CA THR A 252 0.79 -25.65 24.97
C THR A 252 -0.21 -24.95 25.87
N ALA A 253 -1.23 -25.69 26.30
CA ALA A 253 -2.22 -25.18 27.24
C ALA A 253 -1.60 -24.74 28.57
N GLU A 254 -0.57 -25.46 29.04
CA GLU A 254 0.20 -25.10 30.23
C GLU A 254 0.88 -23.73 30.06
N PHE A 255 1.49 -23.49 28.88
CA PHE A 255 2.11 -22.21 28.56
C PHE A 255 1.09 -21.06 28.47
N ALA A 256 -0.07 -21.31 27.85
CA ALA A 256 -1.16 -20.35 27.77
C ALA A 256 -1.65 -19.92 29.17
N VAL A 257 -1.92 -20.89 30.06
CA VAL A 257 -2.36 -20.60 31.44
C VAL A 257 -1.25 -19.95 32.26
N HIS A 258 0.00 -20.39 32.08
CA HIS A 258 1.16 -19.75 32.73
C HIS A 258 1.29 -18.27 32.33
N SER A 259 1.02 -17.94 31.07
CA SER A 259 1.04 -16.55 30.60
C SER A 259 -0.03 -15.69 31.28
N ILE A 260 -1.22 -16.26 31.53
CA ILE A 260 -2.29 -15.60 32.30
C ILE A 260 -1.88 -15.45 33.77
N ARG A 261 -1.27 -16.48 34.35
CA ARG A 261 -0.73 -16.46 35.72
C ARG A 261 0.29 -15.33 35.90
N CYS A 262 1.27 -15.22 35.00
CA CYS A 262 2.25 -14.15 35.03
C CYS A 262 1.61 -12.77 34.91
N TRP A 263 0.68 -12.60 33.97
CA TRP A 263 -0.08 -11.35 33.84
C TRP A 263 -0.80 -11.00 35.16
N TRP A 264 -1.43 -11.97 35.82
CA TRP A 264 -2.12 -11.74 37.08
C TRP A 264 -1.17 -11.26 38.16
N TYR A 265 -0.06 -11.95 38.42
CA TYR A 265 0.85 -11.57 39.50
C TYR A 265 1.59 -10.26 39.25
N ILE A 266 1.93 -9.96 37.99
CA ILE A 266 2.73 -8.78 37.64
C ILE A 266 1.86 -7.53 37.47
N MET A 267 0.68 -7.68 36.87
CA MET A 267 -0.18 -6.56 36.50
C MET A 267 -1.58 -6.64 37.12
N GLY A 268 -2.24 -7.80 37.01
CA GLY A 268 -3.64 -7.98 37.37
C GLY A 268 -3.93 -7.75 38.84
N LYS A 269 -3.18 -8.37 39.75
CA LYS A 269 -3.39 -8.35 41.20
C LYS A 269 -3.36 -6.94 41.77
N ASN A 270 -2.39 -6.12 41.36
CA ASN A 270 -2.28 -4.73 41.79
C ASN A 270 -3.38 -3.85 41.20
N THR A 271 -3.83 -4.16 39.99
CA THR A 271 -4.87 -3.40 39.29
C THR A 271 -6.27 -3.74 39.81
N TYR A 272 -6.49 -4.98 40.24
CA TYR A 272 -7.77 -5.53 40.67
C TYR A 272 -7.66 -6.22 42.04
N PRO A 273 -7.33 -5.49 43.12
CA PRO A 273 -7.00 -6.08 44.43
C PRO A 273 -8.17 -6.79 45.12
N ARG A 274 -9.42 -6.50 44.72
CA ARG A 274 -10.64 -7.10 45.29
C ARG A 274 -11.36 -8.03 44.31
N ALA A 275 -10.80 -8.29 43.13
CA ALA A 275 -11.47 -9.13 42.15
C ALA A 275 -11.51 -10.58 42.64
N ARG A 276 -12.68 -11.19 42.55
CA ARG A 276 -12.92 -12.61 42.85
C ARG A 276 -13.33 -13.42 41.63
N GLU A 277 -13.49 -12.74 40.50
CA GLU A 277 -13.88 -13.35 39.24
C GLU A 277 -13.01 -12.81 38.10
N LEU A 278 -12.66 -13.68 37.16
CA LEU A 278 -11.91 -13.34 35.95
C LEU A 278 -12.69 -13.82 34.73
N LEU A 279 -12.90 -12.93 33.76
CA LEU A 279 -13.44 -13.29 32.45
C LEU A 279 -12.33 -13.35 31.40
N ILE A 280 -12.24 -14.48 30.72
CA ILE A 280 -11.32 -14.73 29.61
C ILE A 280 -12.12 -14.82 28.31
N THR A 281 -11.81 -13.99 27.33
CA THR A 281 -12.28 -14.15 25.95
C THR A 281 -11.16 -14.71 25.09
N ALA A 282 -11.43 -15.80 24.36
CA ALA A 282 -10.42 -16.50 23.57
C ALA A 282 -10.95 -16.97 22.22
N ASP A 283 -10.06 -17.21 21.28
CA ASP A 283 -10.40 -17.92 20.05
C ASP A 283 -10.46 -19.43 20.27
N CYS A 284 -11.17 -20.15 19.40
CA CYS A 284 -11.40 -21.59 19.53
C CYS A 284 -10.22 -22.48 19.10
N GLY A 285 -9.04 -21.92 18.78
CA GLY A 285 -7.91 -22.62 18.17
C GLY A 285 -6.80 -22.99 19.15
N GLY A 286 -5.85 -23.83 18.71
CA GLY A 286 -4.58 -24.02 19.41
C GLY A 286 -4.66 -24.44 20.88
N SER A 287 -3.79 -23.85 21.70
CA SER A 287 -3.58 -24.20 23.12
C SER A 287 -4.74 -23.79 24.05
N ASN A 288 -5.57 -22.81 23.66
CA ASN A 288 -6.69 -22.28 24.43
C ASN A 288 -8.07 -22.69 23.87
N GLY A 289 -8.10 -23.67 22.95
CA GLY A 289 -9.34 -24.13 22.30
C GLY A 289 -10.33 -24.82 23.24
N HIS A 290 -11.63 -24.64 22.99
CA HIS A 290 -12.72 -25.16 23.84
C HIS A 290 -12.74 -26.69 24.00
N ARG A 291 -12.19 -27.44 23.03
CA ARG A 291 -12.09 -28.92 23.06
C ARG A 291 -10.87 -29.43 23.83
N VAL A 292 -9.90 -28.57 24.12
CA VAL A 292 -8.64 -28.98 24.75
C VAL A 292 -8.87 -29.27 26.22
N ARG A 293 -8.75 -30.54 26.63
CA ARG A 293 -8.93 -30.94 28.04
C ARG A 293 -7.87 -30.34 28.95
N ARG A 294 -6.61 -30.32 28.50
CA ARG A 294 -5.49 -29.72 29.24
C ARG A 294 -5.75 -28.25 29.60
N TRP A 295 -6.30 -27.46 28.67
CA TRP A 295 -6.70 -26.08 28.91
C TRP A 295 -7.65 -25.93 30.10
N LYS A 296 -8.69 -26.78 30.16
CA LYS A 296 -9.65 -26.79 31.28
C LYS A 296 -9.00 -27.16 32.60
N VAL A 297 -8.12 -28.18 32.59
CA VAL A 297 -7.40 -28.64 33.79
C VAL A 297 -6.47 -27.55 34.32
N GLU A 298 -5.68 -26.93 33.46
CA GLU A 298 -4.75 -25.88 33.87
C GLU A 298 -5.46 -24.61 34.35
N LEU A 299 -6.57 -24.22 33.70
CA LEU A 299 -7.41 -23.14 34.19
C LEU A 299 -8.03 -23.45 35.54
N GLN A 300 -8.44 -24.69 35.79
CA GLN A 300 -8.96 -25.08 37.10
C GLN A 300 -7.88 -24.98 38.17
N LYS A 301 -6.66 -25.44 37.89
CA LYS A 301 -5.52 -25.27 38.81
C LYS A 301 -5.28 -23.79 39.12
N LEU A 302 -5.29 -22.94 38.10
CA LEU A 302 -5.14 -21.50 38.27
C LEU A 302 -6.29 -20.89 39.08
N ALA A 303 -7.54 -21.30 38.82
CA ALA A 303 -8.70 -20.81 39.58
C ALA A 303 -8.58 -21.14 41.07
N THR A 304 -8.15 -22.37 41.40
CA THR A 304 -7.89 -22.79 42.77
C THR A 304 -6.74 -22.01 43.39
N GLU A 305 -5.63 -21.83 42.67
CA GLU A 305 -4.46 -21.05 43.12
C GLU A 305 -4.81 -19.58 43.42
N LEU A 306 -5.65 -18.96 42.58
CA LEU A 306 -6.05 -17.56 42.72
C LEU A 306 -7.27 -17.36 43.62
N GLU A 307 -7.86 -18.44 44.15
CA GLU A 307 -9.14 -18.45 44.87
C GLU A 307 -10.23 -17.64 44.14
N SER A 308 -10.25 -17.71 42.81
CA SER A 308 -11.05 -16.86 41.95
C SER A 308 -11.82 -17.67 40.92
N LYS A 309 -13.06 -17.25 40.64
CA LYS A 309 -13.89 -17.90 39.61
C LYS A 309 -13.43 -17.47 38.23
N ILE A 310 -12.97 -18.41 37.41
CA ILE A 310 -12.58 -18.14 36.03
C ILE A 310 -13.72 -18.52 35.08
N SER A 311 -14.24 -17.53 34.36
CA SER A 311 -15.18 -17.71 33.25
C SER A 311 -14.43 -17.62 31.92
N VAL A 312 -14.67 -18.55 31.00
CA VAL A 312 -14.12 -18.49 29.64
C VAL A 312 -15.24 -18.37 28.63
N CYS A 313 -15.12 -17.44 27.70
CA CYS A 313 -16.01 -17.29 26.57
C CYS A 313 -15.23 -17.37 25.27
N HIS A 314 -15.53 -18.36 24.45
CA HIS A 314 -14.93 -18.51 23.15
C HIS A 314 -15.71 -17.75 22.08
N PHE A 315 -15.02 -17.12 21.15
CA PHE A 315 -15.65 -16.53 19.96
C PHE A 315 -16.12 -17.62 18.98
N PRO A 316 -17.13 -17.33 18.13
CA PRO A 316 -17.55 -18.24 17.07
C PRO A 316 -16.41 -18.67 16.14
N PRO A 317 -16.54 -19.79 15.41
CA PRO A 317 -15.59 -20.15 14.37
C PRO A 317 -15.49 -19.07 13.27
N GLY A 318 -14.29 -18.81 12.74
CA GLY A 318 -14.07 -17.82 11.68
C GLY A 318 -14.27 -16.37 12.12
N THR A 319 -14.16 -16.09 13.42
CA THR A 319 -14.30 -14.73 13.97
C THR A 319 -13.07 -14.24 14.73
N SER A 320 -11.87 -14.79 14.46
CA SER A 320 -10.64 -14.38 15.17
C SER A 320 -10.36 -12.87 15.02
N LYS A 321 -10.75 -12.28 13.89
CA LYS A 321 -10.75 -10.81 13.66
C LYS A 321 -11.53 -10.00 14.70
N TRP A 322 -12.42 -10.60 15.46
CA TRP A 322 -13.20 -9.89 16.48
C TRP A 322 -12.58 -10.01 17.88
N ASN A 323 -11.53 -10.82 18.01
CA ASN A 323 -10.74 -10.90 19.22
C ASN A 323 -9.91 -9.61 19.39
N LYS A 324 -10.15 -8.89 20.50
CA LYS A 324 -9.59 -7.53 20.68
C LYS A 324 -8.06 -7.52 20.70
N ILE A 325 -7.44 -8.59 21.18
CA ILE A 325 -5.99 -8.77 21.22
C ILE A 325 -5.34 -8.70 19.83
N GLU A 326 -5.98 -9.24 18.79
CA GLU A 326 -5.44 -9.21 17.42
C GLU A 326 -5.23 -7.77 16.95
N HIS A 327 -6.24 -6.92 17.16
CA HIS A 327 -6.24 -5.53 16.68
C HIS A 327 -5.54 -4.55 17.62
N LYS A 328 -5.67 -4.73 18.94
CA LYS A 328 -5.19 -3.77 19.94
C LYS A 328 -3.78 -4.06 20.43
N MET A 329 -3.27 -5.28 20.25
CA MET A 329 -1.95 -5.65 20.70
C MET A 329 -1.09 -6.22 19.57
N PHE A 330 -1.52 -7.30 18.92
CA PHE A 330 -0.71 -7.97 17.91
C PHE A 330 -0.44 -7.15 16.66
N SER A 331 -1.36 -6.23 16.31
CA SER A 331 -1.15 -5.28 15.21
C SER A 331 0.04 -4.34 15.47
N TYR A 332 0.21 -3.88 16.72
CA TYR A 332 1.32 -2.99 17.10
C TYR A 332 2.64 -3.75 17.16
N ILE A 333 2.63 -5.00 17.65
CA ILE A 333 3.81 -5.87 17.61
C ILE A 333 4.27 -6.08 16.17
N THR A 334 3.35 -6.42 15.25
CA THR A 334 3.69 -6.57 13.82
C THR A 334 4.21 -5.28 13.20
N LYS A 335 3.64 -4.12 13.56
CA LYS A 335 4.15 -2.83 13.10
C LYS A 335 5.59 -2.58 13.57
N ASN A 336 5.92 -2.94 14.82
CA ASN A 336 7.25 -2.75 15.38
C ASN A 336 8.30 -3.73 14.81
N TRP A 337 7.86 -4.90 14.35
CA TRP A 337 8.74 -5.90 13.69
C TRP A 337 8.89 -5.67 12.18
N ARG A 338 8.20 -4.67 11.62
CA ARG A 338 8.18 -4.40 10.19
C ARG A 338 9.58 -4.06 9.68
N GLY A 339 10.12 -4.91 8.79
CA GLY A 339 11.40 -4.65 8.12
C GLY A 339 12.64 -4.76 9.02
N ARG A 340 12.49 -5.28 10.25
CA ARG A 340 13.59 -5.54 11.18
C ARG A 340 13.74 -7.04 11.41
N PRO A 341 14.95 -7.63 11.31
CA PRO A 341 15.16 -8.99 11.78
C PRO A 341 14.98 -9.06 13.31
N LEU A 342 14.54 -10.21 13.81
CA LEU A 342 14.35 -10.44 15.25
C LEU A 342 15.63 -11.04 15.81
N ILE A 343 16.62 -10.17 16.03
CA ILE A 343 17.91 -10.52 16.64
C ILE A 343 17.87 -10.18 18.13
N THR A 344 18.55 -10.99 18.94
CA THR A 344 18.73 -10.78 20.39
C THR A 344 19.77 -9.71 20.70
#